data_AF-D4XFL7-F1
#
_entry.id   AF-D4XFL7-F1
#
_cell.length_a   1.000
_cell.length_b   1.000
_cell.length_c   1.000
_cell.angle_alpha   90.00
_cell.angle_beta   90.00
_cell.angle_gamma   90.00
#
_symmetry.space_group_name_H-M   'P 1'
#
loop_
_entity.id
_entity.type
_entity.pdbx_description
1 polymer ?
#
loop_
_entity_poly.entity_id
_entity_poly.type
_entity_poly.pdbx_seq_one_letter_code
_entity_poly.pdbx_strand_id
1 'polypeptide(L)'
;MTRRSLLISFLILALFIVLTAWFWRQQFAHTAPSLRTLIEDPVANDVHVYGESPHQDALAQRALLADAQRGNPDAQFMQGLILEQADMKEALRWYEAAAAQGHEAAIERLGQSREQMPTQ
;
A
#
# COMPACT_ATOMS: atom_id res chain seq x y z
N MET A 1 35.99 -7.78 -39.70
CA MET A 1 35.36 -8.30 -38.47
C MET A 1 35.31 -9.82 -38.56
N THR A 2 35.95 -10.54 -37.65
CA THR A 2 36.16 -11.99 -37.74
C THR A 2 34.98 -12.75 -37.13
N ARG A 3 34.44 -13.75 -37.83
CA ARG A 3 33.26 -14.57 -37.40
C ARG A 3 33.33 -15.10 -35.95
N ARG A 4 34.55 -15.23 -35.40
CA ARG A 4 34.82 -15.64 -34.02
C ARG A 4 34.38 -14.59 -32.98
N SER A 5 34.44 -13.29 -33.28
CA SER A 5 33.99 -12.26 -32.33
C SER A 5 32.46 -12.22 -32.21
N LEU A 6 31.74 -12.51 -33.29
CA LEU A 6 30.27 -12.60 -33.29
C LEU A 6 29.77 -13.77 -32.43
N LEU A 7 30.46 -14.91 -32.50
CA LEU A 7 30.14 -16.08 -31.67
C LEU A 7 30.36 -15.80 -30.18
N ILE A 8 31.44 -15.09 -29.83
CA ILE A 8 31.74 -14.72 -28.43
C ILE A 8 30.67 -13.74 -27.91
N SER A 9 30.30 -12.73 -28.69
CA SER A 9 29.23 -11.79 -28.30
C SER A 9 27.88 -12.48 -28.10
N PHE A 10 27.55 -13.46 -28.94
CA PHE A 10 26.33 -14.24 -28.80
C PHE A 10 26.32 -15.10 -27.52
N LEU A 11 27.44 -15.73 -27.18
CA LEU A 11 27.58 -16.50 -25.95
C LEU A 11 27.47 -15.63 -24.69
N ILE A 12 28.06 -14.43 -24.71
CA ILE A 12 27.95 -13.47 -23.61
C ILE A 12 26.49 -13.02 -23.43
N LEU A 13 25.78 -12.73 -24.53
CA LEU A 13 24.37 -12.36 -24.48
C LEU A 13 23.49 -13.49 -23.93
N ALA A 14 23.71 -14.73 -24.38
CA ALA A 14 22.98 -15.89 -23.89
C ALA A 14 23.23 -16.12 -22.40
N LEU A 15 24.48 -16.01 -21.94
CA LEU A 15 24.85 -16.11 -20.54
C LEU A 15 24.17 -15.01 -19.70
N PHE A 16 24.11 -13.78 -20.21
CA PHE A 16 23.44 -12.67 -19.55
C PHE A 16 21.93 -12.91 -19.39
N ILE A 17 21.26 -13.45 -20.41
CA ILE A 17 19.84 -13.81 -20.35
C ILE A 17 19.60 -14.92 -19.29
N VAL A 18 20.47 -15.92 -19.25
CA VAL A 18 20.37 -17.01 -18.25
C VAL A 18 20.62 -16.49 -16.83
N LEU A 19 21.62 -15.63 -16.64
CA LEU A 19 21.94 -15.04 -15.35
C LEU A 19 20.83 -14.11 -14.86
N THR A 20 20.25 -13.30 -15.74
CA THR A 20 19.10 -12.47 -15.37
C THR A 20 17.91 -13.35 -15.01
N ALA A 21 17.53 -14.34 -15.83
CA ALA A 21 16.47 -15.28 -15.49
C ALA A 21 16.72 -16.03 -14.15
N TRP A 22 17.96 -16.44 -13.89
CA TRP A 22 18.36 -17.07 -12.62
C TRP A 22 18.27 -16.10 -11.44
N PHE A 23 18.67 -14.83 -11.62
CA PHE A 23 18.56 -13.77 -10.62
C PHE A 23 17.11 -13.46 -10.27
N TRP A 24 16.23 -13.32 -11.27
CA TRP A 24 14.79 -13.17 -11.05
C TRP A 24 14.22 -14.41 -10.35
N ARG A 25 14.63 -15.63 -10.74
CA ARG A 25 14.20 -16.84 -10.03
C ARG A 25 14.68 -16.86 -8.57
N GLN A 26 15.91 -16.47 -8.29
CA GLN A 26 16.48 -16.44 -6.94
C GLN A 26 15.79 -15.40 -6.05
N GLN A 27 15.56 -14.19 -6.57
CA GLN A 27 14.93 -13.11 -5.82
C GLN A 27 13.46 -13.40 -5.48
N PHE A 28 12.70 -13.97 -6.41
CA PHE A 28 11.27 -14.21 -6.24
C PHE A 28 10.94 -15.59 -5.64
N ALA A 29 11.87 -16.55 -5.64
CA ALA A 29 11.69 -17.81 -4.90
C ALA A 29 11.72 -17.62 -3.37
N HIS A 30 12.26 -16.51 -2.87
CA HIS A 30 12.31 -16.17 -1.45
C HIS A 30 11.18 -15.23 -1.01
N THR A 31 10.24 -14.89 -1.89
CA THR A 31 9.01 -14.19 -1.45
C THR A 31 8.23 -15.18 -0.60
N ALA A 32 8.18 -14.94 0.72
CA ALA A 32 7.48 -15.80 1.65
C ALA A 32 6.04 -16.03 1.13
N PRO A 33 5.55 -17.29 1.13
CA PRO A 33 4.16 -17.54 0.79
C PRO A 33 3.31 -16.62 1.67
N SER A 34 2.41 -15.88 1.04
CA SER A 34 1.54 -14.98 1.76
C SER A 34 0.79 -15.78 2.83
N LEU A 35 0.63 -15.18 4.02
CA LEU A 35 -0.05 -15.78 5.18
C LEU A 35 -1.45 -16.32 4.84
N ARG A 36 -2.02 -15.87 3.71
CA ARG A 36 -3.22 -16.40 3.04
C ARG A 36 -3.23 -17.92 2.92
N THR A 37 -2.09 -18.54 2.63
CA THR A 37 -1.97 -20.00 2.48
C THR A 37 -1.97 -20.76 3.80
N LEU A 38 -1.73 -20.07 4.92
CA LEU A 38 -1.79 -20.63 6.28
C LEU A 38 -3.16 -20.45 6.93
N ILE A 39 -4.00 -19.58 6.36
CA ILE A 39 -5.36 -19.29 6.81
C ILE A 39 -6.30 -19.81 5.72
N GLU A 40 -6.39 -21.13 5.58
CA GLU A 40 -7.45 -21.80 4.82
C GLU A 40 -8.79 -21.69 5.58
N ASP A 41 -9.21 -20.45 5.88
CA ASP A 41 -10.58 -20.14 6.27
C ASP A 41 -11.26 -19.49 5.05
N PRO A 42 -12.45 -19.96 4.63
CA PRO A 42 -13.16 -19.43 3.45
C PRO A 42 -13.52 -17.94 3.54
N VAL A 43 -13.36 -17.32 4.72
CA VAL A 43 -13.54 -15.89 4.96
C VAL A 43 -12.34 -15.06 4.46
N ALA A 44 -11.13 -15.64 4.39
CA ALA A 44 -9.91 -14.92 4.02
C ALA A 44 -9.85 -14.52 2.53
N ASN A 45 -10.64 -15.16 1.66
CA ASN A 45 -10.70 -14.82 0.23
C ASN A 45 -11.31 -13.44 -0.05
N ASP A 46 -12.02 -12.84 0.92
CA ASP A 46 -12.65 -11.52 0.78
C ASP A 46 -11.87 -10.39 1.50
N VAL A 47 -10.80 -10.73 2.21
CA VAL A 47 -9.99 -9.76 2.96
C VAL A 47 -8.85 -9.29 2.07
N HIS A 48 -9.08 -8.19 1.35
CA HIS A 48 -8.03 -7.51 0.58
C HIS A 48 -6.99 -6.87 1.53
N VAL A 49 -5.76 -7.39 1.50
CA VAL A 49 -4.65 -6.84 2.27
C VAL A 49 -3.96 -5.75 1.44
N TYR A 50 -4.00 -4.52 1.96
CA TYR A 50 -3.41 -3.34 1.33
C TYR A 50 -1.94 -3.56 0.94
N GLY A 51 -1.57 -3.27 -0.31
CA GLY A 51 -0.20 -3.38 -0.82
C GLY A 51 0.13 -4.68 -1.57
N GLU A 52 -0.81 -5.64 -1.67
CA GLU A 52 -0.60 -6.81 -2.53
C GLU A 52 -0.84 -6.51 -4.02
N SER A 53 -1.79 -5.65 -4.33
CA SER A 53 -2.06 -5.26 -5.71
C SER A 53 -2.49 -3.79 -5.82
N PRO A 54 -1.75 -2.96 -6.60
CA PRO A 54 -2.06 -1.52 -6.71
C PRO A 54 -3.47 -1.22 -7.22
N HIS A 55 -4.04 -2.11 -8.05
CA HIS A 55 -5.40 -1.94 -8.58
C HIS A 55 -6.46 -2.16 -7.50
N GLN A 56 -6.34 -3.21 -6.70
CA GLN A 56 -7.31 -3.45 -5.62
C GLN A 56 -7.16 -2.42 -4.51
N ASP A 57 -5.94 -1.93 -4.24
CA ASP A 57 -5.71 -0.81 -3.32
C ASP A 57 -6.45 0.45 -3.77
N ALA A 58 -6.41 0.78 -5.07
CA ALA A 58 -7.14 1.92 -5.62
C ALA A 58 -8.67 1.75 -5.51
N LEU A 59 -9.18 0.52 -5.65
CA LEU A 59 -10.61 0.22 -5.43
C LEU A 59 -10.99 0.35 -3.95
N ALA A 60 -10.16 -0.17 -3.05
CA ALA A 60 -10.36 -0.07 -1.60
C ALA A 60 -10.35 1.39 -1.15
N GLN A 61 -9.41 2.21 -1.65
CA GLN A 61 -9.39 3.66 -1.40
C GLN A 61 -10.67 4.35 -1.88
N ARG A 62 -11.16 4.01 -3.07
CA ARG A 62 -12.40 4.61 -3.59
C ARG A 62 -13.62 4.23 -2.78
N ALA A 63 -13.72 2.97 -2.37
CA ALA A 63 -14.80 2.50 -1.51
C ALA A 63 -14.76 3.19 -0.13
N LEU A 64 -13.57 3.26 0.48
CA LEU A 64 -13.35 3.97 1.74
C LEU A 64 -13.74 5.44 1.64
N LEU A 65 -13.33 6.13 0.58
CA LEU A 65 -13.68 7.53 0.35
C LEU A 65 -15.20 7.71 0.21
N ALA A 66 -15.88 6.81 -0.50
CA ALA A 66 -17.33 6.86 -0.63
C ALA A 66 -18.03 6.68 0.73
N ASP A 67 -17.53 5.78 1.58
CA ASP A 67 -18.07 5.58 2.94
C ASP A 67 -17.76 6.75 3.87
N ALA A 68 -16.58 7.34 3.77
CA ALA A 68 -16.23 8.55 4.49
C ALA A 68 -17.15 9.73 4.11
N GLN A 69 -17.46 9.86 2.82
CA GLN A 69 -18.41 10.85 2.30
C GLN A 69 -19.86 10.61 2.73
N ARG A 70 -20.24 9.34 2.97
CA ARG A 70 -21.56 8.99 3.54
C ARG A 70 -21.67 9.30 5.03
N GLY A 71 -20.58 9.71 5.67
CA GLY A 71 -20.58 10.04 7.09
C GLY A 71 -20.08 8.92 7.99
N ASN A 72 -19.57 7.80 7.48
CA ASN A 72 -19.08 6.74 8.36
C ASN A 72 -17.86 7.22 9.16
N PRO A 73 -17.91 7.27 10.50
CA PRO A 73 -16.84 7.86 11.30
C PRO A 73 -15.53 7.07 11.23
N ASP A 74 -15.59 5.72 11.14
CA ASP A 74 -14.40 4.88 11.00
C ASP A 74 -13.72 5.13 9.65
N ALA A 75 -14.52 5.24 8.58
CA ALA A 75 -14.01 5.52 7.24
C ALA A 75 -13.42 6.94 7.14
N GLN A 76 -14.03 7.92 7.81
CA GLN A 76 -13.48 9.27 7.90
C GLN A 76 -12.16 9.29 8.66
N PHE A 77 -12.04 8.57 9.77
CA PHE A 77 -10.78 8.43 10.49
C PHE A 77 -9.69 7.79 9.61
N MET A 78 -10.02 6.68 8.93
CA MET A 78 -9.10 6.00 8.03
C MET A 78 -8.68 6.87 6.84
N GLN A 79 -9.59 7.67 6.27
CA GLN A 79 -9.28 8.61 5.21
C GLN A 79 -8.32 9.71 5.71
N GLY A 80 -8.50 10.18 6.95
CA GLY A 80 -7.58 11.10 7.61
C GLY A 80 -6.17 10.51 7.74
N LEU A 81 -6.04 9.25 8.16
CA LEU A 81 -4.75 8.56 8.27
C LEU A 81 -4.02 8.46 6.93
N ILE A 82 -4.75 8.15 5.85
CA ILE A 82 -4.18 8.08 4.50
C ILE A 82 -3.64 9.44 4.06
N LEU A 83 -4.37 10.51 4.37
CA LEU A 83 -4.01 11.87 3.96
C LEU A 83 -2.95 12.51 4.86
N GLU A 84 -2.71 11.98 6.06
CA GLU A 84 -1.88 12.64 7.07
C GLU A 84 -0.46 12.98 6.60
N GLN A 85 0.15 12.12 5.79
CA GLN A 85 1.49 12.35 5.23
C GLN A 85 1.48 13.25 3.99
N ALA A 86 0.37 13.30 3.26
CA ALA A 86 0.27 14.01 1.98
C ALA A 86 -0.31 15.42 2.14
N ASP A 87 -1.40 15.55 2.89
CA ASP A 87 -2.08 16.78 3.21
C ASP A 87 -2.67 16.70 4.64
N MET A 88 -1.87 17.17 5.60
CA MET A 88 -2.28 17.23 7.01
C MET A 88 -3.53 18.12 7.21
N LYS A 89 -3.71 19.16 6.39
CA LYS A 89 -4.87 20.06 6.53
C LYS A 89 -6.15 19.32 6.14
N GLU A 90 -6.11 18.54 5.06
CA GLU A 90 -7.24 17.72 4.66
C GLU A 90 -7.47 16.56 5.65
N ALA A 91 -6.41 15.94 6.15
CA ALA A 91 -6.50 14.91 7.20
C ALA A 91 -7.22 15.42 8.46
N LEU A 92 -6.88 16.63 8.93
CA LEU A 92 -7.56 17.27 10.06
C LEU A 92 -9.05 17.43 9.83
N ARG A 93 -9.49 17.78 8.61
CA ARG A 93 -10.94 17.91 8.31
C ARG A 93 -11.67 16.58 8.43
N TRP A 94 -11.04 15.49 8.00
CA TRP A 94 -11.61 14.15 8.13
C TRP A 94 -11.63 13.67 9.58
N TYR A 95 -10.58 13.94 10.34
CA TYR A 95 -10.57 13.66 11.77
C TYR A 95 -11.61 14.51 12.53
N GLU A 96 -11.80 15.78 12.18
CA GLU A 96 -12.84 16.63 12.75
C GLU A 96 -14.25 16.09 12.46
N ALA A 97 -14.49 15.59 11.24
CA ALA A 97 -15.76 14.96 10.88
C ALA A 97 -16.02 13.68 11.70
N ALA A 98 -15.01 12.83 11.88
CA ALA A 98 -15.12 11.61 12.68
C ALA A 98 -15.28 11.93 14.18
N ALA A 99 -14.51 12.90 14.69
CA ALA A 99 -14.57 13.35 16.08
C ALA A 99 -15.91 13.99 16.44
N ALA A 100 -16.53 14.73 15.50
CA ALA A 100 -17.86 15.31 15.68
C ALA A 100 -18.95 14.24 15.90
N GLN A 101 -18.70 13.01 15.48
CA GLN A 101 -19.57 11.85 15.70
C GLN A 101 -19.19 11.03 16.93
N GLY A 102 -18.19 11.47 17.70
CA GLY A 102 -17.73 10.79 18.91
C GLY A 102 -16.70 9.68 18.68
N HIS A 103 -16.05 9.63 17.50
CA HIS A 103 -15.02 8.62 17.25
C HIS A 103 -13.77 8.89 18.11
N GLU A 104 -13.54 8.05 19.12
CA GLU A 104 -12.50 8.24 20.14
C GLU A 104 -11.09 8.38 19.55
N ALA A 105 -10.71 7.49 18.63
CA ALA A 105 -9.36 7.56 18.03
C ALA A 105 -9.15 8.83 17.19
N ALA A 106 -10.21 9.38 16.58
CA ALA A 106 -10.12 10.64 15.84
C ALA A 106 -9.95 11.83 16.78
N ILE A 107 -10.63 11.82 17.94
CA ILE A 107 -10.46 12.83 18.99
C ILE A 107 -9.02 12.82 19.52
N GLU A 108 -8.49 11.64 19.84
CA GLU A 108 -7.10 11.49 20.30
C GLU A 108 -6.12 11.99 19.23
N ARG A 109 -6.31 11.58 17.97
CA ARG A 109 -5.44 11.98 16.87
C ARG A 109 -5.46 13.49 16.62
N LEU A 110 -6.62 14.14 16.71
CA LEU A 110 -6.73 15.59 16.62
C LEU A 110 -5.97 16.30 17.74
N GLY A 111 -6.02 15.78 18.97
CA GLY A 111 -5.23 16.29 20.08
C GLY A 111 -3.75 16.27 19.75
N GLN A 112 -3.24 15.10 19.35
CA GLN A 112 -1.84 14.91 18.97
C GLN A 112 -1.43 15.82 17.80
N SER A 113 -2.24 15.92 16.74
CA SER A 113 -1.92 16.73 15.57
C SER A 113 -1.90 18.23 15.88
N ARG A 114 -2.77 18.71 16.80
CA ARG A 114 -2.77 20.11 17.25
C ARG A 114 -1.60 20.45 18.16
N GLU A 115 -1.17 19.51 19.00
CA GLU A 115 0.02 19.66 19.84
C GLU A 115 1.31 19.70 19.01
N GLN A 116 1.34 19.02 17.87
CA GLN A 116 2.46 19.01 16.92
C GLN A 116 2.52 20.25 16.03
N MET A 117 1.45 21.06 15.96
CA MET A 117 1.47 22.36 15.30
C MET A 117 1.94 23.42 16.32
N PRO A 118 3.21 23.87 16.30
CA PRO A 118 3.58 25.02 17.09
C PRO A 118 2.75 26.20 16.57
N THR A 119 1.87 26.72 17.43
CA THR A 119 1.21 28.02 17.21
C THR A 119 2.33 29.04 16.96
N GLN A 120 2.45 29.49 15.71
CA GLN A 120 3.20 30.69 15.36
C GLN A 120 2.31 31.92 15.55
#